data_AF-A0A3M0Y8L7-F1
#
_entry.id   AF-A0A3M0Y8L7-F1
#
_cell.length_a   1.000
_cell.length_b   1.000
_cell.length_c   1.000
_cell.angle_alpha   90.00
_cell.angle_beta   90.00
_cell.angle_gamma   90.00
#
_symmetry.space_group_name_H-M   'P 1'
#
loop_
_entity.id
_entity.type
_entity.pdbx_description
1 polymer ?
#
loop_
_entity_poly.entity_id
_entity_poly.type
_entity_poly.pdbx_seq_one_letter_code
_entity_poly.pdbx_strand_id
1 'polypeptide(L)'
;MTENISTLRIVILVFEFIFNFWPLILVSAIAQHKRGSLLRGLLILWIFLAMGRFLMFFEQRFVFTSFLIPEPLNTLLFFLTGGAILGLLKFQEYRKQNHLRKKAATLTDGQDLADLSPIEFEEMVVELFNLLGHKAKRTGRSSDHGVDVVVKAQNGEKWIVQCKRWRKPVGENVVRDFYGTLQHEKASQGMIVAANGFSKPAKEWAKGKPISLISGDEFVQMWKKAQALRAKKSQTKHPKIAG
;
A
#
# COMPACT_ATOMS: atom_id res chain seq x y z
N MET A 1 -3.81 41.46 27.52
CA MET A 1 -2.52 40.71 27.46
C MET A 1 -2.50 39.52 28.43
N THR A 2 -3.19 39.60 29.57
CA THR A 2 -3.27 38.55 30.60
C THR A 2 -4.16 37.36 30.23
N GLU A 3 -5.26 37.55 29.49
CA GLU A 3 -6.14 36.43 29.07
C GLU A 3 -5.41 35.40 28.20
N ASN A 4 -4.67 35.83 27.19
CA ASN A 4 -3.93 34.93 26.29
C ASN A 4 -2.94 34.01 27.02
N ILE A 5 -2.34 34.51 28.12
CA ILE A 5 -1.40 33.74 28.94
C ILE A 5 -2.16 32.68 29.76
N SER A 6 -3.38 32.99 30.21
CA SER A 6 -4.23 32.06 30.98
C SER A 6 -4.78 30.92 30.12
N THR A 7 -5.27 31.22 28.92
CA THR A 7 -5.81 30.21 27.99
C THR A 7 -4.73 29.24 27.54
N LEU A 8 -3.53 29.75 27.23
CA LEU A 8 -2.38 28.94 26.84
C LEU A 8 -1.96 27.96 27.96
N ARG A 9 -2.01 28.39 29.23
CA ARG A 9 -1.70 27.52 30.38
C ARG A 9 -2.70 26.38 30.52
N ILE A 10 -4.00 26.67 30.38
CA ILE A 10 -5.04 25.64 30.46
C ILE A 10 -4.84 24.60 29.36
N VAL A 11 -4.56 25.04 28.12
CA VAL A 11 -4.31 24.14 26.98
C VAL A 11 -3.11 23.23 27.24
N ILE A 12 -2.02 23.76 27.79
CA ILE A 12 -0.82 22.97 28.14
C ILE A 12 -1.13 21.91 29.20
N LEU A 13 -1.86 22.29 30.26
CA LEU A 13 -2.23 21.35 31.33
C LEU A 13 -3.12 20.22 30.81
N VAL A 14 -4.10 20.54 29.97
CA VAL A 14 -4.98 19.54 29.35
C VAL A 14 -4.17 18.59 28.46
N PHE A 15 -3.23 19.12 27.66
CA PHE A 15 -2.36 18.29 26.84
C PHE A 15 -1.48 17.35 27.69
N GLU A 16 -0.81 17.86 28.72
CA GLU A 16 0.05 17.06 29.61
C GLU A 16 -0.74 15.95 30.31
N PHE A 17 -1.97 16.26 30.75
CA PHE A 17 -2.88 15.26 31.30
C PHE A 17 -3.16 14.13 30.28
N ILE A 18 -3.50 14.48 29.04
CA ILE A 18 -3.77 13.51 27.97
C ILE A 18 -2.51 12.69 27.64
N PHE A 19 -1.35 13.34 27.56
CA PHE A 19 -0.09 12.70 27.17
C PHE A 19 0.30 11.56 28.12
N ASN A 20 0.03 11.68 29.42
CA ASN A 20 0.30 10.63 30.41
C ASN A 20 -0.34 9.26 30.09
N PHE A 21 -1.38 9.24 29.26
CA PHE A 21 -2.10 8.02 28.90
C PHE A 21 -1.60 7.37 27.61
N TRP A 22 -0.55 7.89 26.96
CA TRP A 22 0.03 7.28 25.75
C TRP A 22 0.40 5.79 25.92
N PRO A 23 0.91 5.30 27.08
CA PRO A 23 1.20 3.87 27.26
C PRO A 23 -0.06 3.01 27.21
N LEU A 24 -1.18 3.47 27.79
CA LEU A 24 -2.45 2.75 27.76
C LEU A 24 -3.03 2.69 26.35
N ILE A 25 -2.90 3.77 25.57
CA ILE A 25 -3.29 3.82 24.17
C ILE A 25 -2.52 2.77 23.36
N LEU A 26 -1.21 2.64 23.61
CA LEU A 26 -0.36 1.64 22.96
C LEU A 26 -0.75 0.20 23.34
N VAL A 27 -0.97 -0.08 24.63
CA VAL A 27 -1.38 -1.42 25.10
C VAL A 27 -2.75 -1.81 24.52
N SER A 28 -3.72 -0.89 24.57
CA SER A 28 -5.05 -1.09 23.99
C SER A 28 -4.98 -1.39 22.50
N ALA A 29 -4.12 -0.68 21.77
CA ALA A 29 -3.87 -0.93 20.36
C ALA A 29 -3.31 -2.32 20.06
N ILE A 30 -2.34 -2.78 20.86
CA ILE A 30 -1.73 -4.10 20.71
C ILE A 30 -2.78 -5.19 21.01
N ALA A 31 -3.63 -5.00 22.03
CA ALA A 31 -4.72 -5.93 22.35
C ALA A 31 -5.75 -6.06 21.20
N GLN A 32 -5.91 -5.00 20.39
CA GLN A 32 -6.87 -4.96 19.28
C GLN A 32 -6.25 -5.26 17.89
N HIS A 33 -5.01 -5.77 17.82
CA HIS A 33 -4.16 -5.88 16.61
C HIS A 33 -4.81 -6.57 15.37
N LYS A 34 -5.95 -7.26 15.46
CA LYS A 34 -6.59 -7.92 14.30
C LYS A 34 -6.98 -6.97 13.14
N ARG A 35 -6.94 -5.64 13.29
CA ARG A 35 -7.18 -4.66 12.20
C ARG A 35 -5.89 -3.98 11.74
N GLY A 36 -5.43 -4.27 10.52
CA GLY A 36 -4.26 -3.62 9.91
C GLY A 36 -4.40 -2.09 9.69
N SER A 37 -5.60 -1.52 9.76
CA SER A 37 -5.80 -0.06 9.73
C SER A 37 -5.43 0.64 11.04
N LEU A 38 -5.34 -0.10 12.15
CA LEU A 38 -5.09 0.46 13.49
C LEU A 38 -3.68 1.07 13.60
N LEU A 39 -2.66 0.43 13.02
CA LEU A 39 -1.29 0.95 13.07
C LEU A 39 -1.14 2.32 12.39
N ARG A 40 -1.90 2.56 11.31
CA ARG A 40 -1.91 3.88 10.65
C ARG A 40 -2.61 4.94 11.50
N GLY A 41 -3.74 4.59 12.13
CA GLY A 41 -4.43 5.48 13.07
C GLY A 41 -3.57 5.84 14.28
N LEU A 42 -2.86 4.85 14.83
CA LEU A 42 -1.92 5.05 15.93
C LEU A 42 -0.76 5.96 15.54
N LEU A 43 -0.22 5.80 14.33
CA LEU A 43 0.84 6.68 13.85
C LEU A 43 0.38 8.14 13.75
N ILE A 44 -0.84 8.40 13.29
CA ILE A 44 -1.40 9.76 13.20
C ILE A 44 -1.54 10.36 14.60
N LEU A 45 -2.14 9.63 15.53
CA LEU A 45 -2.28 10.07 16.93
C LEU A 45 -0.91 10.30 17.58
N TRP A 46 0.04 9.41 17.31
CA TRP A 46 1.41 9.51 17.81
C TRP A 46 2.12 10.76 17.26
N ILE A 47 2.01 11.07 15.97
CA ILE A 47 2.57 12.29 15.36
C ILE A 47 1.97 13.55 16.00
N PHE A 48 0.65 13.56 16.24
CA PHE A 48 -0.02 14.67 16.91
C PHE A 48 0.54 14.92 18.32
N LEU A 49 0.68 13.86 19.12
CA LEU A 49 1.28 13.94 20.46
C LEU A 49 2.75 14.34 20.41
N ALA A 50 3.52 13.83 19.43
CA ALA A 50 4.92 14.19 19.23
C ALA A 50 5.10 15.67 18.90
N MET A 51 4.22 16.22 18.06
CA MET A 51 4.22 17.65 17.71
C MET A 51 3.91 18.53 18.92
N GLY A 52 2.89 18.19 19.72
CA GLY A 52 2.58 18.91 20.96
C GLY A 52 3.75 18.86 21.95
N ARG A 53 4.40 17.70 22.06
CA ARG A 53 5.58 17.51 22.90
C ARG A 53 6.78 18.35 22.45
N PHE A 54 7.02 18.41 21.14
CA PHE A 54 8.06 19.24 20.55
C PHE A 54 7.83 20.73 20.82
N LEU A 55 6.60 21.23 20.64
CA LEU A 55 6.26 22.63 20.89
C LEU A 55 6.53 23.05 22.35
N MET A 56 6.16 22.20 23.31
CA MET A 56 6.39 22.51 24.74
C MET A 56 7.85 22.45 25.15
N PHE A 57 8.67 21.62 24.49
CA PHE A 57 10.12 21.60 24.71
C PHE A 57 10.77 22.96 24.41
N PHE A 58 10.31 23.67 23.37
CA PHE A 58 10.84 25.00 23.01
C PHE A 58 10.47 26.11 23.99
N GLU A 59 9.31 26.03 24.62
CA GLU A 59 8.87 27.07 25.57
C GLU A 59 9.55 26.95 26.95
N GLN A 60 10.43 25.96 27.18
CA GLN A 60 11.09 25.67 28.47
C GLN A 60 10.14 25.69 29.69
N ARG A 61 8.85 25.41 29.47
CA ARG A 61 7.89 25.31 30.56
C ARG A 61 8.08 23.96 31.22
N PHE A 62 8.28 23.98 32.54
CA PHE A 62 8.42 22.79 33.37
C PHE A 62 7.34 21.76 33.03
N VAL A 63 7.77 20.62 32.49
CA VAL A 63 6.96 19.43 32.32
C VAL A 63 6.66 18.92 33.72
N PHE A 64 5.39 18.87 34.11
CA PHE A 64 5.03 18.23 35.38
C PHE A 64 5.52 16.78 35.35
N THR A 65 6.06 16.32 36.48
CA THR A 65 6.46 14.92 36.68
C THR A 65 5.27 14.03 36.31
N SER A 66 5.38 13.39 35.15
CA SER A 66 4.38 12.44 34.70
C SER A 66 4.19 11.38 35.80
N PHE A 67 2.94 11.18 36.23
CA PHE A 67 2.62 10.40 37.43
C PHE A 67 3.05 8.93 37.31
N LEU A 68 3.02 8.38 36.09
CA LEU A 68 3.40 6.99 35.82
C LEU A 68 4.89 6.80 35.51
N ILE A 69 5.51 7.71 34.76
CA ILE A 69 6.89 7.56 34.26
C ILE A 69 7.59 8.90 34.41
N PRO A 70 8.70 9.02 35.16
CA PRO A 70 9.38 10.30 35.35
C PRO A 70 10.06 10.81 34.06
N GLU A 71 10.24 12.13 33.96
CA GLU A 71 11.07 12.74 32.90
C GLU A 71 12.57 12.61 33.22
N PRO A 72 13.45 12.44 32.21
CA PRO A 72 13.18 12.47 30.76
C PRO A 72 12.77 11.12 30.15
N LEU A 73 12.66 10.07 30.97
CA LEU A 73 12.43 8.69 30.51
C LEU A 73 11.11 8.55 29.73
N ASN A 74 10.06 9.20 30.19
CA ASN A 74 8.75 9.20 29.52
C ASN A 74 8.85 9.73 28.08
N THR A 75 9.50 10.88 27.90
CA THR A 75 9.76 11.45 26.57
C THR A 75 10.58 10.50 25.70
N LEU A 76 11.65 9.92 26.25
CA LEU A 76 12.51 8.98 25.51
C LEU A 76 11.73 7.74 25.04
N LEU A 77 10.98 7.09 25.93
CA LEU A 77 10.17 5.92 25.61
C LEU A 77 9.09 6.23 24.56
N PHE A 78 8.46 7.40 24.65
CA PHE A 78 7.50 7.85 23.66
C PHE A 78 8.12 7.91 22.25
N PHE A 79 9.29 8.54 22.08
CA PHE A 79 10.01 8.59 20.79
C PHE A 79 10.49 7.22 20.30
N LEU A 80 10.95 6.35 21.20
CA LEU A 80 11.35 4.98 20.85
C LEU A 80 10.17 4.16 20.32
N THR A 81 8.99 4.28 20.92
CA THR A 81 7.80 3.56 20.45
C THR A 81 7.31 4.06 19.09
N GLY A 82 7.37 5.37 18.82
CA GLY A 82 7.11 5.90 17.47
C GLY A 82 8.05 5.35 16.42
N GLY A 83 9.36 5.31 16.73
CA GLY A 83 10.37 4.69 15.88
C GLY A 83 10.09 3.20 15.63
N ALA A 84 9.70 2.46 16.67
CA ALA A 84 9.35 1.04 16.58
C ALA A 84 8.10 0.80 15.72
N ILE A 85 7.04 1.62 15.87
CA ILE A 85 5.82 1.54 15.04
C ILE A 85 6.14 1.79 13.56
N LEU A 86 6.93 2.84 13.27
CA LEU A 86 7.38 3.14 11.92
C LEU A 86 8.25 2.02 11.33
N GLY A 87 9.17 1.49 12.14
CA GLY A 87 10.00 0.35 11.80
C GLY A 87 9.17 -0.88 11.47
N LEU A 88 8.17 -1.20 12.30
CA LEU A 88 7.27 -2.34 12.08
C LEU A 88 6.40 -2.17 10.83
N LEU A 89 5.85 -0.98 10.59
CA LEU A 89 5.09 -0.67 9.37
C LEU A 89 5.94 -0.85 8.11
N LYS A 90 7.16 -0.29 8.11
CA LYS A 90 8.13 -0.49 7.01
C LYS A 90 8.53 -1.95 6.87
N PHE A 91 8.72 -2.66 7.98
CA PHE A 91 9.12 -4.06 7.98
C PHE A 91 8.02 -5.00 7.45
N GLN A 92 6.76 -4.74 7.82
CA GLN A 92 5.60 -5.46 7.28
C GLN A 92 5.50 -5.25 5.76
N GLU A 93 5.60 -3.99 5.31
CA GLU A 93 5.59 -3.64 3.88
C GLU A 93 6.78 -4.28 3.15
N TYR A 94 7.97 -4.23 3.73
CA TYR A 94 9.18 -4.84 3.20
C TYR A 94 9.08 -6.36 3.10
N ARG A 95 8.57 -7.04 4.13
CA ARG A 95 8.33 -8.49 4.11
C ARG A 95 7.34 -8.87 3.01
N LYS A 96 6.23 -8.12 2.87
CA LYS A 96 5.23 -8.36 1.83
C LYS A 96 5.83 -8.23 0.43
N GLN A 97 6.54 -7.13 0.17
CA GLN A 97 7.20 -6.91 -1.12
C GLN A 97 8.27 -7.98 -1.41
N ASN A 98 9.04 -8.40 -0.40
CA ASN A 98 10.06 -9.44 -0.58
C ASN A 98 9.46 -10.83 -0.82
N HIS A 99 8.35 -11.17 -0.17
CA HIS A 99 7.64 -12.44 -0.43
C HIS A 99 7.18 -12.51 -1.89
N LEU A 100 6.51 -11.46 -2.37
CA LEU A 100 6.05 -11.37 -3.76
C LEU A 100 7.22 -11.40 -4.74
N ARG A 101 8.33 -10.72 -4.45
CA ARG A 101 9.54 -10.75 -5.28
C ARG A 101 10.18 -12.13 -5.36
N LYS A 102 10.29 -12.83 -4.24
CA LYS A 102 10.85 -14.20 -4.21
C LYS A 102 9.99 -15.14 -5.05
N LYS A 103 8.66 -15.09 -4.90
CA LYS A 103 7.74 -15.84 -5.77
C LYS A 103 7.85 -15.42 -7.22
N ALA A 104 7.93 -14.12 -7.51
CA ALA A 104 8.04 -13.64 -8.87
C ALA A 104 9.38 -14.03 -9.53
N ALA A 105 10.43 -14.25 -8.75
CA ALA A 105 11.72 -14.74 -9.25
C ALA A 105 11.66 -16.22 -9.65
N THR A 106 10.73 -17.01 -9.10
CA THR A 106 10.54 -18.41 -9.49
C THR A 106 9.62 -18.56 -10.70
N LEU A 107 8.91 -17.50 -11.13
CA LEU A 107 8.03 -17.55 -12.29
C LEU A 107 8.82 -17.63 -13.59
N THR A 108 8.60 -18.72 -14.32
CA THR A 108 9.14 -18.97 -15.64
C THR A 108 8.15 -18.59 -16.72
N ASP A 109 6.89 -18.98 -16.57
CA ASP A 109 5.82 -18.82 -17.56
C ASP A 109 4.45 -18.50 -16.94
N GLY A 110 3.42 -18.41 -17.78
CA GLY A 110 2.04 -18.15 -17.36
C GLY A 110 1.38 -19.25 -16.53
N GLN A 111 1.84 -20.51 -16.59
CA GLN A 111 1.27 -21.60 -15.80
C GLN A 111 1.61 -21.45 -14.32
N ASP A 112 2.82 -20.96 -14.01
CA ASP A 112 3.23 -20.67 -12.64
C ASP A 112 2.32 -19.63 -11.96
N LEU A 113 1.68 -18.74 -12.74
CA LEU A 113 0.71 -17.78 -12.24
C LEU A 113 -0.61 -18.44 -11.81
N ALA A 114 -0.98 -19.59 -12.40
CA ALA A 114 -2.22 -20.30 -12.06
C ALA A 114 -2.15 -20.96 -10.67
N ASP A 115 -0.95 -21.25 -10.20
CA ASP A 115 -0.68 -21.87 -8.90
C ASP A 115 -0.57 -20.86 -7.74
N LEU A 116 -0.57 -19.56 -8.06
CA LEU A 116 -0.66 -18.50 -7.06
C LEU A 116 -2.05 -18.44 -6.41
N SER A 117 -2.09 -17.99 -5.15
CA SER A 117 -3.37 -17.61 -4.55
C SER A 117 -3.97 -16.40 -5.29
N PRO A 118 -5.32 -16.23 -5.29
CA PRO A 118 -5.96 -15.07 -5.92
C PRO A 118 -5.38 -13.74 -5.46
N ILE A 119 -5.17 -13.62 -4.15
CA ILE A 119 -4.60 -12.44 -3.50
C ILE A 119 -3.19 -12.16 -4.02
N GLU A 120 -2.33 -13.17 -4.09
CA GLU A 120 -0.96 -12.99 -4.56
C GLU A 120 -0.91 -12.57 -6.03
N PHE A 121 -1.74 -13.19 -6.88
CA PHE A 121 -1.78 -12.84 -8.29
C PHE A 121 -2.23 -11.38 -8.51
N GLU A 122 -3.30 -10.96 -7.83
CA GLU A 122 -3.76 -9.56 -7.87
C GLU A 122 -2.71 -8.58 -7.32
N GLU A 123 -1.98 -8.96 -6.26
CA GLU A 123 -0.90 -8.13 -5.70
C GLU A 123 0.29 -8.00 -6.64
N MET A 124 0.61 -9.07 -7.38
CA MET A 124 1.62 -9.01 -8.44
C MET A 124 1.17 -8.08 -9.56
N VAL A 125 -0.10 -8.14 -9.99
CA VAL A 125 -0.62 -7.19 -10.99
C VAL A 125 -0.51 -5.75 -10.50
N VAL A 126 -0.85 -5.47 -9.23
CA VAL A 126 -0.67 -4.14 -8.63
C VAL A 126 0.80 -3.69 -8.66
N GLU A 127 1.73 -4.52 -8.19
CA GLU A 127 3.15 -4.17 -8.16
C GLU A 127 3.69 -3.94 -9.58
N LEU A 128 3.25 -4.70 -10.59
CA LEU A 128 3.66 -4.49 -11.98
C LEU A 128 3.31 -3.08 -12.44
N PHE A 129 2.05 -2.67 -12.28
CA PHE A 129 1.63 -1.33 -12.70
C PHE A 129 2.30 -0.22 -11.89
N ASN A 130 2.57 -0.44 -10.60
CA ASN A 130 3.37 0.49 -9.80
C ASN A 130 4.81 0.60 -10.31
N LEU A 131 5.44 -0.51 -10.71
CA LEU A 131 6.78 -0.52 -11.31
C LEU A 131 6.83 0.20 -12.66
N LEU A 132 5.76 0.10 -13.45
CA LEU A 132 5.59 0.85 -14.69
C LEU A 132 5.30 2.35 -14.43
N GLY A 133 5.15 2.75 -13.17
CA GLY A 133 5.00 4.14 -12.74
C GLY A 133 3.55 4.63 -12.70
N HIS A 134 2.57 3.73 -12.72
CA HIS A 134 1.18 4.05 -12.43
C HIS A 134 0.90 3.96 -10.92
N LYS A 135 -0.31 4.33 -10.50
CA LYS A 135 -0.77 4.12 -9.12
C LYS A 135 -1.86 3.05 -9.11
N ALA A 136 -1.50 1.82 -8.75
CA ALA A 136 -2.42 0.69 -8.72
C ALA A 136 -2.81 0.31 -7.28
N LYS A 137 -4.06 -0.11 -7.10
CA LYS A 137 -4.58 -0.64 -5.84
C LYS A 137 -5.56 -1.78 -6.11
N ARG A 138 -5.51 -2.82 -5.26
CA ARG A 138 -6.52 -3.88 -5.28
C ARG A 138 -7.87 -3.33 -4.85
N THR A 139 -8.91 -3.73 -5.54
CA THR A 139 -10.30 -3.63 -5.08
C THR A 139 -10.52 -4.82 -4.14
N GLY A 140 -10.98 -4.57 -2.92
CA GLY A 140 -11.13 -5.62 -1.92
C GLY A 140 -12.11 -6.72 -2.35
N ARG A 141 -12.30 -7.73 -1.49
CA ARG A 141 -13.18 -8.90 -1.71
C ARG A 141 -14.64 -8.61 -2.10
N SER A 142 -15.11 -7.37 -1.99
CA SER A 142 -16.49 -6.93 -2.26
C SER A 142 -16.52 -5.93 -3.42
N SER A 143 -15.91 -6.30 -4.54
CA SER A 143 -16.03 -5.56 -5.80
C SER A 143 -17.12 -6.22 -6.62
N ASP A 144 -18.30 -5.60 -6.66
CA ASP A 144 -19.55 -6.19 -7.15
C ASP A 144 -19.59 -6.50 -8.66
N HIS A 145 -18.52 -6.20 -9.40
CA HIS A 145 -18.49 -6.28 -10.86
C HIS A 145 -17.24 -6.96 -11.44
N GLY A 146 -16.48 -7.69 -10.61
CA GLY A 146 -15.33 -8.48 -11.08
C GLY A 146 -14.11 -7.64 -11.47
N VAL A 147 -13.99 -6.41 -10.96
CA VAL A 147 -12.74 -5.64 -10.98
C VAL A 147 -11.90 -6.08 -9.80
N ASP A 148 -10.65 -6.47 -10.05
CA ASP A 148 -9.70 -6.91 -9.01
C ASP A 148 -8.64 -5.85 -8.70
N VAL A 149 -8.32 -4.99 -9.68
CA VAL A 149 -7.36 -3.89 -9.53
C VAL A 149 -7.86 -2.63 -10.25
N VAL A 150 -7.71 -1.48 -9.58
CA VAL A 150 -7.90 -0.16 -10.18
C VAL A 150 -6.54 0.51 -10.32
N VAL A 151 -6.27 1.02 -11.51
CA VAL A 151 -5.02 1.71 -11.85
C VAL A 151 -5.36 3.15 -12.21
N LYS A 152 -4.70 4.10 -11.54
CA LYS A 152 -4.63 5.48 -11.99
C LYS A 152 -3.38 5.63 -12.85
N ALA A 153 -3.60 5.80 -14.15
CA ALA A 153 -2.55 5.95 -15.13
C ALA A 153 -1.79 7.28 -14.95
N GLN A 154 -0.63 7.40 -15.59
CA GLN A 154 0.22 8.59 -15.44
C GLN A 154 -0.43 9.84 -16.02
N ASN A 155 -1.20 9.67 -17.10
CA ASN A 155 -2.04 10.69 -17.71
C ASN A 155 -3.31 11.01 -16.87
N GLY A 156 -3.50 10.37 -15.71
CA GLY A 156 -4.62 10.60 -14.81
C GLY A 156 -5.85 9.75 -15.07
N GLU A 157 -5.87 8.95 -16.15
CA GLU A 157 -6.99 8.10 -16.51
C GLU A 157 -7.22 6.95 -15.52
N LYS A 158 -8.48 6.52 -15.42
CA LYS A 158 -8.88 5.35 -14.64
C LYS A 158 -8.84 4.12 -15.55
N TRP A 159 -8.02 3.15 -15.20
CA TRP A 159 -8.05 1.82 -15.80
C TRP A 159 -8.52 0.79 -14.77
N ILE A 160 -9.18 -0.26 -15.27
CA ILE A 160 -9.61 -1.39 -14.45
C ILE A 160 -8.94 -2.67 -14.94
N VAL A 161 -8.65 -3.58 -14.02
CA VAL A 161 -8.01 -4.85 -14.36
C VAL A 161 -8.76 -5.99 -13.68
N GLN A 162 -9.00 -7.05 -14.46
CA GLN A 162 -9.51 -8.33 -13.97
C GLN A 162 -8.44 -9.41 -14.13
N CYS A 163 -8.26 -10.23 -13.10
CA CYS A 163 -7.26 -11.26 -12.99
C CYS A 163 -7.91 -12.65 -13.10
N LYS A 164 -7.53 -13.43 -14.10
CA LYS A 164 -8.01 -14.81 -14.31
C LYS A 164 -6.86 -15.81 -14.23
N ARG A 165 -6.72 -16.45 -13.07
CA ARG A 165 -5.73 -17.52 -12.81
C ARG A 165 -6.19 -18.92 -13.28
N TRP A 166 -6.79 -19.00 -14.46
CA TRP A 166 -7.33 -20.25 -14.97
C TRP A 166 -6.26 -21.09 -15.67
N ARG A 167 -6.31 -22.41 -15.47
CA ARG A 167 -5.49 -23.38 -16.23
C ARG A 167 -5.97 -23.58 -17.66
N LYS A 168 -7.13 -23.04 -18.04
CA LYS A 168 -7.66 -23.04 -19.40
C LYS A 168 -7.71 -21.61 -19.95
N PRO A 169 -7.63 -21.43 -21.28
CA PRO A 169 -7.76 -20.11 -21.89
C PRO A 169 -9.08 -19.43 -21.52
N VAL A 170 -9.03 -18.11 -21.37
CA VAL A 170 -10.21 -17.29 -21.12
C VAL A 170 -11.08 -17.20 -22.38
N GLY A 171 -12.37 -17.45 -22.20
CA GLY A 171 -13.40 -17.42 -23.24
C GLY A 171 -13.91 -16.02 -23.55
N GLU A 172 -14.60 -15.88 -24.68
CA GLU A 172 -15.20 -14.61 -25.12
C GLU A 172 -16.23 -14.06 -24.14
N ASN A 173 -17.01 -14.93 -23.50
CA ASN A 173 -18.01 -14.56 -22.50
C ASN A 173 -17.41 -13.68 -21.39
N VAL A 174 -16.24 -14.05 -20.88
CA VAL A 174 -15.55 -13.26 -19.84
C VAL A 174 -15.16 -11.88 -20.35
N VAL A 175 -14.65 -11.79 -21.58
CA VAL A 175 -14.26 -10.50 -22.17
C VAL A 175 -15.47 -9.61 -22.42
N ARG A 176 -16.59 -10.23 -22.85
CA ARG A 176 -17.87 -9.55 -23.08
C ARG A 176 -18.46 -8.99 -21.79
N ASP A 177 -18.49 -9.80 -20.73
CA ASP A 177 -19.00 -9.39 -19.42
C ASP A 177 -18.12 -8.26 -18.85
N PHE A 178 -16.80 -8.38 -18.98
CA PHE A 178 -15.85 -7.37 -18.53
C PHE A 178 -16.01 -6.02 -19.25
N TYR A 179 -16.44 -6.02 -20.52
CA TYR A 179 -16.75 -4.78 -21.21
C TYR A 179 -17.94 -4.05 -20.60
N GLY A 180 -18.96 -4.78 -20.13
CA GLY A 180 -20.06 -4.18 -19.36
C GLY A 180 -19.55 -3.50 -18.09
N THR A 181 -18.65 -4.17 -17.36
CA THR A 181 -17.99 -3.61 -16.18
C THR A 181 -17.17 -2.35 -16.53
N LEU A 182 -16.42 -2.35 -17.63
CA LEU A 182 -15.65 -1.19 -18.10
C LEU A 182 -16.53 0.04 -18.30
N GLN A 183 -17.66 -0.14 -18.98
CA GLN A 183 -18.62 0.94 -19.21
C GLN A 183 -19.26 1.42 -17.90
N HIS A 184 -19.64 0.49 -17.01
CA HIS A 184 -20.22 0.82 -15.71
C HIS A 184 -19.25 1.62 -14.83
N GLU A 185 -17.98 1.20 -14.79
CA GLU A 185 -16.92 1.84 -14.02
C GLU A 185 -16.43 3.16 -14.61
N LYS A 186 -16.91 3.53 -15.82
CA LYS A 186 -16.47 4.70 -16.60
C LYS A 186 -14.94 4.75 -16.73
N ALA A 187 -14.33 3.58 -16.95
CA ALA A 187 -12.89 3.45 -17.10
C ALA A 187 -12.48 3.74 -18.55
N SER A 188 -11.36 4.44 -18.74
CA SER A 188 -10.83 4.75 -20.08
C SER A 188 -10.24 3.51 -20.76
N GLN A 189 -9.75 2.55 -19.97
CA GLN A 189 -9.17 1.30 -20.45
C GLN A 189 -9.47 0.17 -19.46
N GLY A 190 -9.75 -1.02 -20.00
CA GLY A 190 -9.81 -2.25 -19.24
C GLY A 190 -8.69 -3.19 -19.61
N MET A 191 -8.25 -4.02 -18.67
CA MET A 191 -7.28 -5.06 -18.92
C MET A 191 -7.74 -6.38 -18.30
N ILE A 192 -7.54 -7.47 -19.02
CA ILE A 192 -7.71 -8.81 -18.45
C ILE A 192 -6.33 -9.46 -18.45
N VAL A 193 -5.88 -9.91 -17.28
CA VAL A 193 -4.63 -10.65 -17.13
C VAL A 193 -4.99 -12.12 -16.91
N ALA A 194 -4.62 -12.99 -17.85
CA ALA A 194 -4.99 -14.39 -17.84
C ALA A 194 -3.77 -15.32 -17.81
N ALA A 195 -3.65 -16.13 -16.76
CA ALA A 195 -2.52 -17.05 -16.56
C ALA A 195 -2.27 -17.94 -17.80
N ASN A 196 -3.30 -18.62 -18.30
CA ASN A 196 -3.20 -19.44 -19.52
C ASN A 196 -3.78 -18.76 -20.78
N GLY A 197 -3.71 -17.43 -20.86
CA GLY A 197 -4.06 -16.67 -22.06
C GLY A 197 -5.55 -16.71 -22.45
N PHE A 198 -5.81 -16.55 -23.75
CA PHE A 198 -7.15 -16.27 -24.30
C PHE A 198 -7.45 -17.13 -25.51
N SER A 199 -8.70 -17.55 -25.63
CA SER A 199 -9.23 -18.21 -26.82
C SER A 199 -9.22 -17.26 -28.04
N LYS A 200 -9.23 -17.83 -29.26
CA LYS A 200 -9.30 -17.04 -30.49
C LYS A 200 -10.55 -16.13 -30.55
N PRO A 201 -11.77 -16.60 -30.21
CA PRO A 201 -12.96 -15.75 -30.16
C PRO A 201 -12.83 -14.60 -29.16
N ALA A 202 -12.21 -14.83 -27.99
CA ALA A 202 -11.97 -13.77 -27.01
C ALA A 202 -11.07 -12.66 -27.57
N LYS A 203 -10.00 -13.04 -28.28
CA LYS A 203 -9.10 -12.07 -28.94
C LYS A 203 -9.79 -11.30 -30.04
N GLU A 204 -10.59 -11.98 -30.87
CA GLU A 204 -11.34 -11.35 -31.96
C GLU A 204 -12.39 -10.37 -31.42
N TRP A 205 -13.10 -10.76 -30.36
CA TRP A 205 -14.10 -9.91 -29.73
C TRP A 205 -13.48 -8.66 -29.09
N ALA A 206 -12.29 -8.76 -28.51
CA ALA A 206 -11.60 -7.62 -27.92
C ALA A 206 -11.12 -6.57 -28.95
N LYS A 207 -11.00 -6.92 -30.24
CA LYS A 207 -10.51 -5.99 -31.27
C LYS A 207 -11.37 -4.74 -31.35
N GLY A 208 -10.71 -3.59 -31.45
CA GLY A 208 -11.36 -2.27 -31.56
C GLY A 208 -12.04 -1.78 -30.28
N LYS A 209 -11.94 -2.51 -29.16
CA LYS A 209 -12.48 -2.10 -27.86
C LYS A 209 -11.35 -1.59 -26.96
N PRO A 210 -11.64 -0.74 -25.96
CA PRO A 210 -10.67 -0.29 -24.95
C PRO A 210 -10.33 -1.40 -23.95
N ILE A 211 -10.09 -2.63 -24.43
CA ILE A 211 -9.73 -3.80 -23.62
C ILE A 211 -8.40 -4.35 -24.11
N SER A 212 -7.41 -4.38 -23.22
CA SER A 212 -6.15 -5.09 -23.44
C SER A 212 -6.20 -6.48 -22.83
N LEU A 213 -5.83 -7.48 -23.62
CA LEU A 213 -5.68 -8.86 -23.15
C LEU A 213 -4.20 -9.13 -22.90
N ILE A 214 -3.85 -9.51 -21.66
CA ILE A 214 -2.47 -9.79 -21.24
C ILE A 214 -2.40 -11.27 -20.85
N SER A 215 -1.71 -12.07 -21.66
CA SER A 215 -1.44 -13.47 -21.34
C SER A 215 -0.43 -13.60 -20.20
N GLY A 216 -0.40 -14.76 -19.55
CA GLY A 216 0.52 -15.02 -18.44
C GLY A 216 1.98 -14.89 -18.87
N ASP A 217 2.32 -15.34 -20.07
CA ASP A 217 3.68 -15.20 -20.61
C ASP A 217 4.05 -13.73 -20.85
N GLU A 218 3.15 -12.96 -21.45
CA GLU A 218 3.33 -11.51 -21.62
C GLU A 218 3.49 -10.82 -20.27
N PHE A 219 2.68 -11.20 -19.27
CA PHE A 219 2.76 -10.68 -17.92
C PHE A 219 4.14 -10.96 -17.28
N VAL A 220 4.63 -12.20 -17.37
CA VAL A 220 5.95 -12.59 -16.83
C VAL A 220 7.07 -11.82 -17.54
N GLN A 221 6.98 -11.62 -18.85
CA GLN A 221 7.95 -10.82 -19.60
C GLN A 221 7.93 -9.34 -19.17
N MET A 222 6.75 -8.74 -19.05
CA MET A 222 6.59 -7.37 -18.56
C MET A 222 7.18 -7.22 -17.15
N TRP A 223 6.94 -8.21 -16.29
CA TRP A 223 7.48 -8.24 -14.93
C TRP A 223 9.00 -8.28 -14.91
N LYS A 224 9.62 -9.22 -15.65
CA LYS A 224 11.08 -9.33 -15.76
C LYS A 224 11.70 -8.02 -16.27
N LYS A 225 11.11 -7.40 -17.28
CA LYS A 225 11.54 -6.09 -17.81
C LYS A 225 11.42 -4.98 -16.77
N ALA A 226 10.29 -4.91 -16.06
CA ALA A 226 10.04 -3.90 -15.03
C ALA A 226 11.04 -4.01 -13.85
N GLN A 227 11.37 -5.24 -13.43
CA GLN A 227 12.39 -5.48 -12.41
C GLN A 227 13.79 -5.02 -12.87
N ALA A 228 14.18 -5.33 -14.10
CA ALA A 228 15.46 -4.90 -14.66
C ALA A 228 15.58 -3.37 -14.72
N LEU A 229 14.51 -2.67 -15.09
CA LEU A 229 14.46 -1.20 -15.11
C LEU A 229 14.60 -0.60 -13.69
N ARG A 230 13.97 -1.21 -12.68
CA ARG A 230 14.12 -0.78 -11.28
C ARG A 230 15.54 -0.97 -10.76
N ALA A 231 16.18 -2.09 -11.07
CA ALA A 231 17.56 -2.36 -10.68
C ALA A 231 18.52 -1.32 -11.26
N LYS A 232 18.35 -0.98 -12.55
CA LYS A 232 19.12 0.09 -13.20
C LYS A 232 18.93 1.45 -12.52
N LYS A 233 17.69 1.87 -12.26
CA LYS A 233 17.39 3.14 -11.55
C LYS A 233 17.98 3.21 -10.14
N SER A 234 18.08 2.08 -9.44
CA SER A 234 18.70 2.02 -8.11
C SER A 234 20.21 2.19 -8.16
N GLN A 235 20.88 1.69 -9.22
CA GLN A 235 22.31 1.86 -9.42
C GLN A 235 22.66 3.29 -9.86
N THR A 236 21.79 3.97 -10.61
CA THR A 236 22.03 5.37 -11.03
C THR A 236 21.85 6.37 -9.88
N LYS A 237 21.06 6.04 -8.85
CA LYS A 237 20.83 6.92 -7.68
C LYS A 237 21.96 6.90 -6.64
N HIS A 238 22.91 5.98 -6.74
CA HIS A 238 24.14 5.95 -5.95
C HIS A 238 25.29 5.69 -6.92
N PRO A 239 25.88 6.73 -7.53
CA PRO A 239 27.13 6.51 -8.27
C PRO A 239 28.11 5.90 -7.29
N LYS A 240 28.62 4.70 -7.61
CA LYS A 240 29.81 4.19 -6.94
C LYS A 240 30.86 5.28 -7.07
N ILE A 241 31.21 5.90 -5.96
CA ILE A 241 32.40 6.75 -5.91
C ILE A 241 33.54 5.76 -6.16
N ALA A 242 34.02 5.72 -7.39
CA ALA A 242 35.21 4.97 -7.75
C ALA A 242 36.37 5.63 -6.98
N GLY A 243 36.94 4.87 -6.05
CA GLY A 243 38.22 5.19 -5.44
C GLY A 243 39.37 4.83 -6.37
#